data_AF-A0A1R1J451-F1
#
_entry.id   AF-A0A1R1J451-F1
#
_cell.length_a   1.000
_cell.length_b   1.000
_cell.length_c   1.000
_cell.angle_alpha   90.00
_cell.angle_beta   90.00
_cell.angle_gamma   90.00
#
_symmetry.space_group_name_H-M   'P 1'
#
loop_
_entity.id
_entity.type
_entity.pdbx_description
1 polymer ?
#
loop_
_entity_poly.entity_id
_entity_poly.type
_entity_poly.pdbx_seq_one_letter_code
_entity_poly.pdbx_strand_id
1 'polypeptide(L)'
;MNMMRWRRSSFTLLAGASALGLLAGPAWADGSVSFSADIRPLIKARPAFEKFIDETFDITDTGWGTRIGNEAMPHLGGARMGPYEFQAIWHGGAGNVPVTLVIDTDIKFLDGKGQEITDGQLENAFSLKETFSSIEIEPPKN
;
A
#
# COMPACT_ATOMS: atom_id res chain seq x y z
N MET A 1 70.77 -6.84 -28.87
CA MET A 1 70.32 -8.24 -28.97
C MET A 1 70.29 -8.81 -27.55
N ASN A 2 69.14 -9.39 -27.14
CA ASN A 2 68.79 -9.95 -25.81
C ASN A 2 68.78 -8.97 -24.62
N MET A 3 67.65 -8.41 -24.18
CA MET A 3 66.42 -9.00 -23.60
C MET A 3 66.66 -9.64 -22.22
N MET A 4 66.32 -8.90 -21.15
CA MET A 4 65.68 -9.52 -19.98
C MET A 4 64.82 -8.50 -19.23
N ARG A 5 63.50 -8.67 -19.35
CA ARG A 5 62.45 -7.94 -18.64
C ARG A 5 62.42 -8.43 -17.19
N TRP A 6 62.43 -7.50 -16.23
CA TRP A 6 62.13 -7.80 -14.83
C TRP A 6 60.68 -7.43 -14.54
N ARG A 7 59.84 -8.45 -14.33
CA ARG A 7 58.47 -8.33 -13.81
C ARG A 7 58.58 -8.16 -12.30
N ARG A 8 57.93 -7.14 -11.73
CA ARG A 8 57.46 -7.20 -10.34
C ARG A 8 56.03 -6.71 -10.24
N SER A 9 55.28 -7.54 -9.57
CA SER A 9 53.84 -7.72 -9.63
C SER A 9 53.07 -6.63 -8.89
N SER A 10 51.92 -6.29 -9.46
CA SER A 10 50.86 -5.49 -8.87
C SER A 10 50.35 -6.11 -7.58
N PHE A 11 50.26 -5.33 -6.50
CA PHE A 11 49.45 -5.64 -5.34
C PHE A 11 48.27 -4.68 -5.31
N THR A 12 47.14 -5.14 -5.84
CA THR A 12 45.84 -4.48 -5.71
C THR A 12 45.21 -4.97 -4.41
N LEU A 13 45.16 -4.13 -3.38
CA LEU A 13 44.40 -4.40 -2.16
C LEU A 13 42.92 -4.11 -2.41
N LEU A 14 42.15 -5.16 -2.63
CA LEU A 14 40.68 -5.19 -2.52
C LEU A 14 40.31 -5.31 -1.04
N ALA A 15 39.82 -4.23 -0.42
CA ALA A 15 39.10 -4.31 0.86
C ALA A 15 37.60 -4.27 0.55
N GLY A 16 36.95 -5.40 0.75
CA GLY A 16 35.57 -5.68 0.40
C GLY A 16 34.55 -4.85 1.18
N ALA A 17 33.47 -4.50 0.48
CA ALA A 17 32.30 -3.81 1.01
C ALA A 17 31.55 -4.69 2.01
N SER A 18 31.39 -4.21 3.24
CA SER A 18 30.43 -4.75 4.20
C SER A 18 29.01 -4.39 3.75
N ALA A 19 28.36 -5.30 3.04
CA ALA A 19 26.92 -5.24 2.82
C ALA A 19 26.21 -5.52 4.15
N LEU A 20 25.81 -4.46 4.85
CA LEU A 20 24.79 -4.50 5.89
C LEU A 20 23.46 -4.90 5.23
N GLY A 21 23.26 -6.22 5.10
CA GLY A 21 21.97 -6.81 4.78
C GLY A 21 21.02 -6.55 5.93
N LEU A 22 20.36 -5.39 5.91
CA LEU A 22 19.10 -5.18 6.61
C LEU A 22 18.10 -6.16 6.01
N LEU A 23 17.99 -7.33 6.64
CA LEU A 23 16.82 -8.19 6.54
C LEU A 23 15.65 -7.38 7.10
N ALA A 24 15.02 -6.58 6.23
CA ALA A 24 13.67 -6.11 6.44
C ALA A 24 12.79 -7.36 6.40
N GLY A 25 12.63 -8.02 7.55
CA GLY A 25 11.57 -9.00 7.72
C GLY A 25 10.24 -8.33 7.40
N PRO A 26 9.25 -9.06 6.87
CA PRO A 26 7.91 -8.52 6.70
C PRO A 26 7.45 -8.05 8.08
N ALA A 27 7.32 -6.74 8.25
CA ALA A 27 6.61 -6.18 9.37
C ALA A 27 5.14 -6.58 9.16
N TRP A 28 4.71 -7.63 9.84
CA TRP A 28 3.29 -7.94 10.00
C TRP A 28 2.74 -6.88 10.95
N ALA A 29 2.50 -5.69 10.40
CA ALA A 29 1.83 -4.62 11.12
C ALA A 29 0.38 -5.06 11.35
N ASP A 30 0.07 -5.14 12.63
CA ASP A 30 -1.23 -5.42 13.19
C ASP A 30 -2.32 -4.48 12.62
N GLY A 31 -3.51 -5.03 12.41
CA GLY A 31 -4.78 -4.30 12.48
C GLY A 31 -5.18 -3.27 11.41
N SER A 32 -4.31 -2.31 11.08
CA SER A 32 -4.75 -1.03 10.52
C SER A 32 -4.19 -0.73 9.12
N VAL A 33 -4.86 0.18 8.43
CA VAL A 33 -4.45 0.78 7.15
C VAL A 33 -3.98 2.20 7.41
N SER A 34 -2.90 2.64 6.80
CA SER A 34 -2.42 4.02 6.87
C SER A 34 -3.03 4.85 5.75
N PHE A 35 -3.70 5.95 6.10
CA PHE A 35 -4.24 6.89 5.13
C PHE A 35 -3.12 7.46 4.26
N SER A 36 -2.02 7.89 4.87
CA SER A 36 -0.93 8.55 4.16
C SER A 36 -0.10 7.60 3.31
N ALA A 37 0.17 6.39 3.81
CA ALA A 37 1.03 5.43 3.12
C ALA A 37 0.27 4.58 2.10
N ASP A 38 -0.94 4.11 2.43
CA ASP A 38 -1.66 3.10 1.65
C ASP A 38 -2.74 3.74 0.76
N ILE A 39 -3.47 4.74 1.28
CA ILE A 39 -4.64 5.30 0.59
C ILE A 39 -4.32 6.50 -0.28
N ARG A 40 -3.46 7.41 0.18
CA ARG A 40 -3.08 8.61 -0.58
C ARG A 40 -2.55 8.28 -1.99
N PRO A 41 -1.75 7.21 -2.22
CA PRO A 41 -1.36 6.81 -3.57
C PRO A 41 -2.55 6.46 -4.49
N LEU A 42 -3.63 5.88 -3.97
CA LEU A 42 -4.84 5.56 -4.74
C LEU A 42 -5.58 6.83 -5.16
N ILE A 43 -5.73 7.78 -4.23
CA ILE A 43 -6.45 9.04 -4.45
C ILE A 43 -5.70 9.95 -5.42
N LYS A 44 -4.35 9.93 -5.43
CA LYS A 44 -3.51 10.71 -6.37
C LYS A 44 -3.83 10.49 -7.85
N ALA A 45 -4.43 9.35 -8.20
CA ALA A 45 -4.93 9.10 -9.54
C ALA A 45 -6.13 10.00 -9.93
N ARG A 46 -6.77 10.66 -8.96
CA ARG A 46 -7.93 11.55 -9.10
C ARG A 46 -7.67 12.90 -8.40
N PRO A 47 -6.95 13.84 -9.05
CA PRO A 47 -6.54 15.10 -8.41
C PRO A 47 -7.67 15.97 -7.84
N ALA A 48 -8.87 15.90 -8.43
CA ALA A 48 -10.03 16.62 -7.89
C ALA A 48 -10.45 16.10 -6.51
N PHE A 49 -10.41 14.79 -6.30
CA PHE A 49 -10.69 14.18 -4.99
C PHE A 49 -9.55 14.40 -4.02
N GLU A 50 -8.29 14.29 -4.45
CA GLU A 50 -7.13 14.61 -3.61
C GLU A 50 -7.25 16.03 -3.05
N LYS A 51 -7.51 17.01 -3.93
CA LYS A 51 -7.70 18.40 -3.54
C LYS A 51 -8.88 18.58 -2.59
N PHE A 52 -10.04 18.00 -2.93
CA PHE A 52 -11.22 18.10 -2.07
C PHE A 52 -10.93 17.56 -0.67
N ILE A 53 -10.29 16.38 -0.59
CA ILE A 53 -9.96 15.73 0.67
C ILE A 53 -9.00 16.59 1.49
N ASP A 54 -7.90 17.05 0.88
CA ASP A 54 -6.89 17.86 1.57
C ASP A 54 -7.42 19.23 2.03
N GLU A 55 -8.40 19.80 1.33
CA GLU A 55 -8.99 21.10 1.70
C GLU A 55 -10.12 21.00 2.72
N THR A 56 -10.77 19.84 2.84
CA THR A 56 -12.01 19.71 3.62
C THR A 56 -11.92 18.76 4.80
N PHE A 57 -10.87 17.95 4.95
CA PHE A 57 -10.76 17.01 6.07
C PHE A 57 -9.42 17.07 6.81
N ASP A 58 -9.50 16.98 8.14
CA ASP A 58 -8.41 16.49 8.99
C ASP A 58 -8.64 14.99 9.25
N ILE A 59 -7.79 14.12 8.71
CA ILE A 59 -7.99 12.66 8.73
C ILE A 59 -7.00 12.00 9.69
N THR A 60 -7.48 11.10 10.55
CA THR A 60 -6.60 10.25 11.36
C THR A 60 -5.88 9.25 10.47
N ASP A 61 -4.56 9.12 10.61
CA ASP A 61 -3.79 8.25 9.71
C ASP A 61 -4.18 6.78 9.82
N THR A 62 -4.60 6.32 10.99
CA THR A 62 -5.01 4.94 11.23
C THR A 62 -6.46 4.72 10.82
N GLY A 63 -6.70 3.79 9.90
CA GLY A 63 -8.03 3.36 9.49
C GLY A 63 -8.17 1.84 9.39
N TRP A 64 -9.34 1.43 8.91
CA TRP A 64 -9.75 0.03 8.78
C TRP A 64 -10.08 -0.31 7.34
N GLY A 65 -10.00 -1.59 6.99
CA GLY A 65 -10.42 -2.10 5.69
C GLY A 65 -10.86 -3.55 5.81
N THR A 66 -11.44 -4.08 4.75
CA THR A 66 -11.90 -5.47 4.70
C THR A 66 -10.70 -6.41 4.73
N ARG A 67 -10.54 -7.18 5.81
CA ARG A 67 -9.49 -8.20 5.91
C ARG A 67 -9.91 -9.46 5.16
N ILE A 68 -9.02 -9.95 4.30
CA ILE A 68 -9.22 -11.19 3.55
C ILE A 68 -8.89 -12.38 4.45
N GLY A 69 -9.85 -13.30 4.59
CA GLY A 69 -9.69 -14.53 5.35
C GLY A 69 -8.85 -15.57 4.60
N ASN A 70 -7.99 -16.29 5.31
CA ASN A 70 -7.15 -17.33 4.73
C ASN A 70 -7.97 -18.46 4.11
N GLU A 71 -9.16 -18.74 4.66
CA GLU A 71 -10.08 -19.76 4.20
C GLU A 71 -10.75 -19.38 2.88
N ALA A 72 -10.94 -18.07 2.63
CA ALA A 72 -11.55 -17.56 1.41
C ALA A 72 -10.53 -17.42 0.27
N MET A 73 -9.35 -16.86 0.56
CA MET A 73 -8.28 -16.66 -0.43
C MET A 73 -6.91 -16.94 0.21
N PRO A 74 -6.40 -18.18 0.12
CA PRO A 74 -5.22 -18.62 0.87
C PRO A 74 -3.95 -17.79 0.64
N HIS A 75 -3.76 -17.25 -0.56
CA HIS A 75 -2.57 -16.48 -0.92
C HIS A 75 -2.66 -14.98 -0.56
N LEU A 76 -3.88 -14.49 -0.32
CA LEU A 76 -4.17 -13.12 0.10
C LEU A 76 -4.54 -13.04 1.59
N GLY A 77 -4.36 -14.13 2.32
CA GLY A 77 -4.68 -14.26 3.73
C GLY A 77 -4.08 -13.13 4.58
N GLY A 78 -4.96 -12.39 5.25
CA GLY A 78 -4.59 -11.26 6.11
C GLY A 78 -4.33 -9.94 5.39
N ALA A 79 -4.31 -9.92 4.05
CA ALA A 79 -4.32 -8.68 3.28
C ALA A 79 -5.62 -7.90 3.54
N ARG A 80 -5.60 -6.60 3.22
CA ARG A 80 -6.76 -5.72 3.31
C ARG A 80 -7.10 -5.16 1.94
N MET A 81 -8.37 -4.87 1.77
CA MET A 81 -8.93 -4.21 0.59
C MET A 81 -10.05 -3.26 1.02
N GLY A 82 -10.41 -2.34 0.14
CA GLY A 82 -11.51 -1.42 0.36
C GLY A 82 -12.87 -2.12 0.54
N PRO A 83 -13.91 -1.39 0.99
CA PRO A 83 -13.84 0.02 1.38
C PRO A 83 -12.98 0.25 2.62
N TYR A 84 -12.35 1.42 2.69
CA TYR A 84 -11.49 1.82 3.79
C TYR A 84 -12.13 2.92 4.63
N GLU A 85 -12.05 2.81 5.95
CA GLU A 85 -12.73 3.73 6.86
C GLU A 85 -11.73 4.46 7.76
N PHE A 86 -11.88 5.79 7.84
CA PHE A 86 -11.05 6.67 8.66
C PHE A 86 -11.90 7.61 9.49
N GLN A 87 -11.48 7.87 10.72
CA GLN A 87 -12.04 8.97 11.50
C GLN A 87 -11.52 10.28 10.94
N ALA A 88 -12.39 11.28 10.80
CA ALA A 88 -12.01 12.58 10.26
C ALA A 88 -12.84 13.71 10.87
N ILE A 89 -12.30 14.93 10.76
CA ILE A 89 -13.04 16.16 10.97
C ILE A 89 -13.32 16.78 9.61
N TRP A 90 -14.58 16.96 9.25
CA TRP A 90 -15.01 17.67 8.05
C TRP A 90 -15.16 19.17 8.35
N HIS A 91 -14.47 20.01 7.59
CA HIS A 91 -14.57 21.47 7.63
C HIS A 91 -15.67 21.96 6.68
N GLY A 92 -16.91 21.98 7.18
CA GLY A 92 -18.07 22.48 6.43
C GLY A 92 -18.34 23.97 6.68
N GLY A 93 -19.25 24.55 5.88
CA GLY A 93 -19.68 25.95 6.06
C GLY A 93 -20.38 26.23 7.40
N ALA A 94 -20.87 25.19 8.09
CA ALA A 94 -21.45 25.27 9.43
C ALA A 94 -20.44 25.06 10.57
N GLY A 95 -19.16 24.82 10.24
CA GLY A 95 -18.08 24.52 11.18
C GLY A 95 -17.55 23.09 11.06
N ASN A 96 -16.76 22.69 12.06
CA ASN A 96 -16.10 21.39 12.11
C ASN A 96 -17.05 20.29 12.60
N VAL A 97 -17.18 19.22 11.83
CA VAL A 97 -18.07 18.09 12.14
C VAL A 97 -17.25 16.80 12.15
N PRO A 98 -17.25 16.02 13.26
CA PRO A 98 -16.63 14.70 13.26
C PRO A 98 -17.44 13.75 12.38
N VAL A 99 -16.75 12.98 11.53
CA VAL A 99 -17.33 12.06 10.55
C VAL A 99 -16.48 10.81 10.40
N THR A 100 -17.05 9.77 9.79
CA THR A 100 -16.29 8.67 9.23
C THR A 100 -16.17 8.87 7.73
N LEU A 101 -14.93 9.02 7.25
CA LEU A 101 -14.62 9.09 5.82
C LEU A 101 -14.41 7.67 5.30
N VAL A 102 -15.24 7.27 4.34
CA VAL A 102 -15.13 5.99 3.65
C VAL A 102 -14.50 6.22 2.29
N ILE A 103 -13.51 5.40 1.93
CA ILE A 103 -12.83 5.41 0.64
C ILE A 103 -13.15 4.11 -0.09
N ASP A 104 -13.92 4.22 -1.16
CA ASP A 104 -14.30 3.07 -1.98
C ASP A 104 -13.25 2.81 -3.05
N THR A 105 -12.98 1.53 -3.27
CA THR A 105 -12.05 1.07 -4.30
C THR A 105 -12.72 0.08 -5.24
N ASP A 106 -12.35 0.17 -6.52
CA ASP A 106 -12.59 -0.91 -7.46
C ASP A 106 -11.44 -1.92 -7.32
N ILE A 107 -11.80 -3.20 -7.14
CA ILE A 107 -10.84 -4.26 -6.83
C ILE A 107 -10.79 -5.24 -8.01
N LYS A 108 -9.58 -5.56 -8.46
CA LYS A 108 -9.32 -6.65 -9.41
C LYS A 108 -8.46 -7.72 -8.76
N PHE A 109 -8.96 -8.94 -8.71
CA PHE A 109 -8.20 -10.10 -8.25
C PHE A 109 -7.43 -10.72 -9.40
N LEU A 110 -6.15 -11.04 -9.16
CA LEU A 110 -5.26 -11.60 -10.17
C LEU A 110 -4.79 -13.00 -9.74
N ASP A 111 -4.78 -13.93 -10.68
CA ASP A 111 -4.25 -15.28 -10.49
C ASP A 111 -2.72 -15.30 -10.37
N GLY A 112 -2.13 -16.48 -10.16
CA GLY A 112 -0.68 -16.66 -10.09
C GLY A 112 0.08 -16.33 -11.39
N LYS A 113 -0.62 -16.08 -12.49
CA LYS A 113 -0.07 -15.64 -13.78
C LYS A 113 -0.28 -14.14 -14.02
N GLY A 114 -0.90 -13.43 -13.08
CA GLY A 114 -1.24 -12.01 -13.19
C GLY A 114 -2.45 -11.73 -14.06
N GLN A 115 -3.29 -12.73 -14.37
CA GLN A 115 -4.52 -12.56 -15.14
C GLN A 115 -5.70 -12.27 -14.21
N GLU A 116 -6.59 -11.40 -14.64
CA GLU A 116 -7.78 -11.05 -13.87
C GLU A 116 -8.75 -12.23 -13.76
N ILE A 117 -9.14 -12.56 -12.53
CA ILE A 117 -10.13 -13.58 -12.22
C ILE A 117 -11.51 -12.97 -12.42
N THR A 118 -12.28 -13.49 -13.37
CA THR A 118 -13.61 -12.97 -13.74
C THR A 118 -14.72 -14.03 -13.64
N ASP A 119 -14.35 -15.27 -13.36
CA ASP A 119 -15.24 -16.43 -13.27
C ASP A 119 -15.66 -16.79 -11.83
N GLY A 120 -15.20 -16.00 -10.85
CA GLY A 120 -15.55 -16.14 -9.44
C GLY A 120 -14.65 -17.10 -8.64
N GLN A 121 -13.62 -17.69 -9.25
CA GLN A 121 -12.68 -18.59 -8.56
C GLN A 121 -11.64 -17.81 -7.73
N LEU A 122 -12.12 -17.04 -6.75
CA LEU A 122 -11.29 -16.14 -5.95
C LEU A 122 -10.31 -16.90 -5.02
N GLU A 123 -10.54 -18.18 -4.75
CA GLU A 123 -9.57 -19.05 -4.06
C GLU A 123 -8.23 -19.13 -4.78
N ASN A 124 -8.21 -18.87 -6.10
CA ASN A 124 -7.01 -18.84 -6.94
C ASN A 124 -6.36 -17.45 -7.00
N ALA A 125 -6.88 -16.44 -6.28
CA ALA A 125 -6.32 -15.10 -6.27
C ALA A 125 -4.96 -15.07 -5.53
N PHE A 126 -3.92 -14.63 -6.22
CA PHE A 126 -2.56 -14.48 -5.69
C PHE A 126 -2.23 -13.03 -5.33
N SER A 127 -2.84 -12.08 -6.03
CA SER A 127 -2.67 -10.65 -5.77
C SER A 127 -3.97 -9.91 -6.07
N LEU A 128 -4.06 -8.67 -5.59
CA LEU A 128 -5.14 -7.77 -5.93
C LEU A 128 -4.58 -6.43 -6.40
N LYS A 129 -5.36 -5.73 -7.19
CA LYS A 129 -5.09 -4.36 -7.61
C LYS A 129 -6.30 -3.50 -7.32
N GLU A 130 -6.06 -2.38 -6.65
CA GLU A 130 -7.09 -1.41 -6.32
C GLU A 130 -6.95 -0.13 -7.14
N THR A 131 -8.08 0.48 -7.45
CA THR A 131 -8.16 1.85 -7.95
C THR A 131 -9.21 2.62 -7.17
N PHE A 132 -8.96 3.90 -6.91
CA PHE A 132 -9.94 4.77 -6.26
C PHE A 132 -11.22 4.87 -7.10
N SER A 133 -12.37 4.70 -6.44
CA SER A 133 -13.71 4.77 -7.03
C SER A 133 -14.46 6.02 -6.56
N SER A 134 -14.76 6.10 -5.26
CA SER A 134 -15.54 7.18 -4.63
C SER A 134 -15.15 7.42 -3.17
N ILE A 135 -15.81 8.41 -2.56
CA ILE A 135 -15.81 8.59 -1.11
C ILE A 135 -17.25 8.63 -0.60
N GLU A 136 -17.44 8.22 0.65
CA GLU A 136 -18.66 8.45 1.42
C GLU A 136 -18.33 9.21 2.71
N ILE A 137 -19.26 10.04 3.15
CA ILE A 137 -19.15 10.79 4.41
C ILE A 137 -20.28 10.31 5.31
N GLU A 138 -19.93 9.50 6.30
CA GLU A 138 -20.87 8.93 7.24
C GLU A 138 -20.85 9.67 8.59
N PRO A 139 -21.94 9.59 9.38
CA PRO A 139 -21.89 9.93 10.79
C PRO A 139 -20.75 9.16 11.50
N PRO A 140 -20.14 9.74 12.54
CA PRO A 140 -19.06 9.07 13.24
C PRO A 140 -19.55 7.76 13.86
N LYS A 141 -18.80 6.67 13.63
CA LYS A 141 -19.09 5.37 14.25
C LYS A 141 -18.71 5.40 15.74
N ASN A 142 -19.65 4.97 16.59
CA ASN A 142 -19.51 4.89 18.06
C ASN A 142 -18.56 3.79 18.51
#